data_AF-A0A2H6IC54-F1
#
_entry.id   AF-A0A2H6IC54-F1
#
_cell.length_a   1.000
_cell.length_b   1.000
_cell.length_c   1.000
_cell.angle_alpha   90.00
_cell.angle_beta   90.00
_cell.angle_gamma   90.00
#
_symmetry.space_group_name_H-M   'P 1'
#
loop_
_entity.id
_entity.type
_entity.pdbx_description
1 polymer ?
#
loop_
_entity_poly.entity_id
_entity_poly.type
_entity_poly.pdbx_seq_one_letter_code
_entity_poly.pdbx_strand_id
1 'polypeptide(L)'
;MKRMLVCFVAVMMVFGTVKMANALVIGGSAWSYDFDDNAFVDSVIDSEGGWYWSGGTEDGLLNGNVNDGGIALLDGDYMSFIFTDNVAVNGAGADLAIFEAGFPAEDFFISVSFFTDNTGWSSPLRRYSTTYTGTGGEASGYNLNVAAIDLSDFGVAEGSFISAVKIYGITASYSCCGRSTTNDPEQNQRCCRSEGGTDLVAIGAMNNGVPVPEPATFLLIGSGLVGLGFMRGKFKG
;
A
#
# COMPACT_ATOMS: atom_id res chain seq x y z
N MET A 1 -58.43 12.04 -26.66
CA MET A 1 -57.75 12.74 -25.54
C MET A 1 -57.93 11.94 -24.26
N LYS A 2 -57.03 10.98 -23.93
CA LYS A 2 -56.92 10.29 -22.60
C LYS A 2 -55.88 9.15 -22.53
N ARG A 3 -54.82 9.12 -23.37
CA ARG A 3 -53.82 8.03 -23.38
C ARG A 3 -52.36 8.48 -23.56
N MET A 4 -52.00 9.68 -23.07
CA MET A 4 -50.65 10.24 -23.27
C MET A 4 -49.93 10.63 -21.97
N LEU A 5 -50.35 10.09 -20.82
CA LEU A 5 -49.84 10.50 -19.50
C LEU A 5 -49.33 9.31 -18.66
N VAL A 6 -48.65 8.33 -19.27
CA VAL A 6 -48.14 7.16 -18.51
C VAL A 6 -46.65 6.88 -18.70
N CYS A 7 -45.94 7.53 -19.64
CA CYS A 7 -44.53 7.21 -19.91
C CYS A 7 -43.50 8.26 -19.46
N PHE A 8 -43.90 9.34 -18.78
CA PHE A 8 -42.97 10.42 -18.43
C PHE A 8 -42.43 10.40 -16.98
N VAL A 9 -42.78 9.38 -16.17
CA VAL A 9 -42.43 9.34 -14.73
C VAL A 9 -41.43 8.22 -14.36
N ALA A 10 -41.06 7.34 -15.29
CA ALA A 10 -40.17 6.21 -15.00
C ALA A 10 -38.72 6.42 -15.46
N VAL A 11 -38.24 7.66 -15.54
CA VAL A 11 -36.82 7.95 -15.35
C VAL A 11 -36.68 8.48 -13.93
N MET A 12 -36.99 7.61 -12.96
CA MET A 12 -36.44 7.80 -11.63
C MET A 12 -34.94 7.75 -11.84
N MET A 13 -34.30 8.92 -11.79
CA MET A 13 -32.88 9.05 -11.52
C MET A 13 -32.62 8.25 -10.25
N VAL A 14 -32.20 7.00 -10.43
CA VAL A 14 -31.47 6.28 -9.39
C VAL A 14 -30.12 6.98 -9.37
N PHE A 15 -30.09 8.17 -8.74
CA PHE A 15 -28.89 8.59 -8.05
C PHE A 15 -28.72 7.58 -6.92
N GLY A 16 -28.19 6.40 -7.27
CA GLY A 16 -27.47 5.63 -6.27
C GLY A 16 -26.47 6.61 -5.70
N THR A 17 -26.52 6.84 -4.40
CA THR A 17 -25.44 7.52 -3.70
C THR A 17 -24.16 6.86 -4.18
N VAL A 18 -23.36 7.59 -4.97
CA VAL A 18 -22.00 7.17 -5.28
C VAL A 18 -21.36 7.10 -3.91
N LYS A 19 -21.18 5.89 -3.39
CA LYS A 19 -20.40 5.69 -2.19
C LYS A 19 -19.01 6.05 -2.66
N MET A 20 -18.59 7.28 -2.40
CA MET A 20 -17.17 7.62 -2.46
C MET A 20 -16.49 6.49 -1.67
N ALA A 21 -15.56 5.80 -2.30
CA ALA A 21 -14.65 4.90 -1.60
C ALA A 21 -14.18 5.67 -0.36
N ASN A 22 -14.37 5.08 0.83
CA ASN A 22 -14.10 5.81 2.05
C ASN A 22 -12.59 5.77 2.21
N ALA A 23 -11.91 6.82 1.74
CA ALA A 23 -10.47 6.95 1.91
C ALA A 23 -10.08 6.56 3.34
N LEU A 24 -9.24 5.55 3.47
CA LEU A 24 -8.74 5.10 4.75
C LEU A 24 -7.65 6.07 5.18
N VAL A 25 -7.88 6.74 6.31
CA VAL A 25 -6.89 7.65 6.89
C VAL A 25 -6.09 6.91 7.93
N ILE A 26 -4.78 6.81 7.74
CA ILE A 26 -3.86 6.18 8.70
C ILE A 26 -2.85 7.22 9.18
N GLY A 27 -2.68 7.32 10.50
CA GLY A 27 -1.67 8.17 11.13
C GLY A 27 -2.15 8.79 12.45
N GLY A 28 -1.51 9.89 12.82
CA GLY A 28 -1.75 10.62 14.06
C GLY A 28 -1.74 12.13 13.82
N SER A 29 -1.73 12.90 14.90
CA SER A 29 -1.86 14.36 14.85
C SER A 29 -0.73 15.11 14.13
N ALA A 30 0.44 14.48 13.93
CA ALA A 30 1.58 15.08 13.26
C ALA A 30 1.65 14.70 11.78
N TRP A 31 1.33 13.44 11.46
CA TRP A 31 1.38 12.90 10.11
C TRP A 31 0.21 11.93 9.91
N SER A 32 -0.54 12.14 8.82
CA SER A 32 -1.61 11.25 8.38
C SER A 32 -1.58 11.12 6.85
N TYR A 33 -1.95 9.94 6.37
CA TYR A 33 -2.02 9.62 4.95
C TYR A 33 -3.42 9.13 4.60
N ASP A 34 -3.94 9.64 3.49
CA ASP A 34 -5.22 9.24 2.92
C ASP A 34 -4.94 8.19 1.84
N PHE A 35 -5.60 7.04 1.95
CA PHE A 35 -5.45 5.93 1.02
C PHE A 35 -6.77 5.59 0.35
N ASP A 36 -6.75 5.30 -0.94
CA ASP A 36 -7.89 4.70 -1.63
C ASP A 36 -8.19 3.29 -1.06
N ASP A 37 -9.43 2.81 -1.18
CA ASP A 37 -9.91 1.53 -0.64
C ASP A 37 -9.08 0.29 -1.11
N ASN A 38 -8.26 0.44 -2.16
CA ASN A 38 -7.39 -0.59 -2.72
C ASN A 38 -5.93 -0.13 -2.85
N ALA A 39 -5.44 0.71 -1.94
CA ALA A 39 -4.07 1.22 -2.00
C ALA A 39 -3.01 0.30 -1.38
N PHE A 40 -3.41 -0.75 -0.65
CA PHE A 40 -2.50 -1.57 0.16
C PHE A 40 -1.90 -2.74 -0.62
N VAL A 41 -0.74 -3.23 -0.19
CA VAL A 41 -0.25 -4.53 -0.65
C VAL A 41 -1.24 -5.61 -0.25
N ASP A 42 -1.47 -6.62 -1.09
CA ASP A 42 -2.59 -7.55 -0.92
C ASP A 42 -2.16 -9.03 -0.88
N SER A 43 -0.85 -9.32 -0.99
CA SER A 43 -0.31 -10.67 -0.89
C SER A 43 1.16 -10.70 -0.49
N VAL A 44 1.55 -11.66 0.35
CA VAL A 44 2.95 -12.05 0.58
C VAL A 44 3.35 -13.11 -0.44
N ILE A 45 4.45 -12.89 -1.17
CA ILE A 45 4.90 -13.79 -2.24
C ILE A 45 6.17 -14.56 -1.90
N ASP A 46 6.94 -14.08 -0.93
CA ASP A 46 8.22 -14.66 -0.52
C ASP A 46 8.62 -14.13 0.85
N SER A 47 9.24 -14.96 1.66
CA SER A 47 9.76 -14.57 2.98
C SER A 47 10.94 -15.44 3.35
N GLU A 48 11.95 -14.84 3.96
CA GLU A 48 13.07 -15.55 4.55
C GLU A 48 13.21 -15.15 6.02
N GLY A 49 13.59 -16.12 6.85
CA GLY A 49 13.76 -15.90 8.28
C GLY A 49 12.56 -16.27 9.14
N GLY A 50 12.55 -15.74 10.36
CA GLY A 50 11.48 -15.96 11.34
C GLY A 50 10.56 -14.76 11.42
N TRP A 51 9.34 -14.90 10.89
CA TRP A 51 8.31 -13.88 10.99
C TRP A 51 7.23 -14.29 11.99
N TYR A 52 6.86 -13.38 12.88
CA TYR A 52 5.67 -13.53 13.73
C TYR A 52 4.60 -12.54 13.30
N TRP A 53 3.37 -13.01 13.30
CA TRP A 53 2.21 -12.15 13.07
C TRP A 53 1.71 -11.60 14.39
N SER A 54 1.77 -10.29 14.58
CA SER A 54 1.04 -9.58 15.64
C SER A 54 -0.44 -9.47 15.21
N GLY A 55 -1.38 -9.62 16.15
CA GLY A 55 -2.82 -9.45 15.87
C GLY A 55 -3.57 -10.66 15.30
N GLY A 56 -2.87 -11.64 14.70
CA GLY A 56 -3.37 -13.02 14.54
C GLY A 56 -3.54 -13.55 13.12
N THR A 57 -3.47 -12.73 12.07
CA THR A 57 -3.50 -13.17 10.66
C THR A 57 -2.70 -12.26 9.74
N GLU A 58 -2.14 -12.82 8.66
CA GLU A 58 -1.49 -12.09 7.56
C GLU A 58 -2.38 -11.00 6.95
N ASP A 59 -3.70 -11.23 6.92
CA ASP A 59 -4.71 -10.34 6.32
C ASP A 59 -4.69 -8.90 6.83
N GLY A 60 -4.22 -8.65 8.05
CA GLY A 60 -4.30 -7.32 8.63
C GLY A 60 -3.24 -6.35 8.11
N LEU A 61 -2.03 -6.84 7.85
CA LEU A 61 -0.97 -6.10 7.15
C LEU A 61 -1.37 -5.77 5.71
N LEU A 62 -2.13 -6.67 5.08
CA LEU A 62 -2.54 -6.61 3.68
C LEU A 62 -3.77 -5.70 3.41
N ASN A 63 -4.41 -5.16 4.45
CA ASN A 63 -5.63 -4.36 4.30
C ASN A 63 -5.57 -3.01 5.04
N GLY A 64 -4.37 -2.58 5.43
CA GLY A 64 -4.17 -1.32 6.16
C GLY A 64 -4.68 -1.35 7.61
N ASN A 65 -4.92 -2.53 8.19
CA ASN A 65 -5.24 -2.64 9.61
C ASN A 65 -3.95 -2.56 10.43
N VAL A 66 -3.65 -1.36 10.93
CA VAL A 66 -2.43 -1.09 11.71
C VAL A 66 -2.31 -1.87 13.03
N ASN A 67 -3.33 -2.61 13.47
CA ASN A 67 -3.24 -3.42 14.69
C ASN A 67 -2.69 -4.83 14.44
N ASP A 68 -2.57 -5.22 13.18
CA ASP A 68 -2.05 -6.51 12.77
C ASP A 68 -0.76 -6.27 11.98
N GLY A 69 0.27 -7.08 12.21
CA GLY A 69 1.58 -6.81 11.64
C GLY A 69 2.46 -8.03 11.50
N GLY A 70 3.51 -7.88 10.69
CA GLY A 70 4.59 -8.84 10.56
C GLY A 70 5.83 -8.32 11.29
N ILE A 71 6.32 -9.11 12.24
CA ILE A 71 7.55 -8.83 12.98
C ILE A 71 8.69 -9.63 12.38
N ALA A 72 9.72 -8.95 11.87
CA ALA A 72 10.99 -9.56 11.50
C ALA A 72 11.84 -9.79 12.76
N LEU A 73 12.28 -11.01 13.01
CA LEU A 73 13.00 -11.33 14.26
C LEU A 73 14.51 -11.16 14.18
N LEU A 74 15.08 -11.32 12.99
CA LEU A 74 16.52 -11.35 12.80
C LEU A 74 16.95 -10.43 11.67
N ASP A 75 18.19 -9.95 11.76
CA ASP A 75 18.82 -9.19 10.69
C ASP A 75 18.94 -10.04 9.42
N GLY A 76 18.53 -9.46 8.30
CA GLY A 76 18.47 -10.15 7.01
C GLY A 76 17.17 -10.91 6.75
N ASP A 77 16.29 -11.06 7.74
CA ASP A 77 14.93 -11.55 7.52
C ASP A 77 14.18 -10.57 6.61
N TYR A 78 13.47 -11.09 5.62
CA TYR A 78 12.69 -10.26 4.71
C TYR A 78 11.32 -10.84 4.44
N MET A 79 10.42 -9.94 4.04
CA MET A 79 9.13 -10.27 3.46
C MET A 79 8.95 -9.50 2.16
N SER A 80 8.42 -10.20 1.17
CA SER A 80 8.10 -9.65 -0.14
C SER A 80 6.61 -9.57 -0.30
N PHE A 81 6.14 -8.38 -0.61
CA PHE A 81 4.75 -8.05 -0.80
C PHE A 81 4.50 -7.69 -2.26
N ILE A 82 3.35 -8.06 -2.78
CA ILE A 82 2.91 -7.70 -4.12
C ILE A 82 1.60 -6.90 -4.04
N PHE A 83 1.38 -6.11 -5.09
CA PHE A 83 0.11 -5.47 -5.41
C PHE A 83 -0.55 -6.30 -6.54
N THR A 84 -1.60 -7.09 -6.25
CA THR A 84 -2.25 -7.96 -7.24
C THR A 84 -3.40 -7.29 -7.99
N ASP A 85 -4.17 -6.42 -7.33
CA ASP A 85 -5.31 -5.72 -7.94
C ASP A 85 -5.14 -4.20 -8.07
N ASN A 86 -4.01 -3.70 -7.59
CA ASN A 86 -3.58 -2.30 -7.61
C ASN A 86 -2.12 -2.17 -8.05
N VAL A 87 -1.63 -0.93 -8.19
CA VAL A 87 -0.22 -0.66 -8.48
C VAL A 87 0.24 0.60 -7.77
N ALA A 88 1.45 0.59 -7.21
CA ALA A 88 2.08 1.81 -6.74
C ALA A 88 2.79 2.51 -7.91
N VAL A 89 2.40 3.75 -8.18
CA VAL A 89 2.96 4.60 -9.25
C VAL A 89 3.92 5.61 -8.66
N ASN A 90 5.07 5.78 -9.29
CA ASN A 90 5.98 6.86 -8.97
C ASN A 90 5.42 8.19 -9.47
N GLY A 91 5.08 9.07 -8.54
CA GLY A 91 4.62 10.43 -8.76
C GLY A 91 5.66 11.45 -8.28
N ALA A 92 5.19 12.60 -7.84
CA ALA A 92 6.05 13.61 -7.24
C ALA A 92 6.12 13.41 -5.72
N GLY A 93 7.33 13.23 -5.19
CA GLY A 93 7.56 13.06 -3.76
C GLY A 93 7.30 11.63 -3.30
N ALA A 94 6.77 11.46 -2.10
CA ALA A 94 6.56 10.13 -1.55
C ALA A 94 5.36 9.42 -2.22
N ASP A 95 5.53 8.13 -2.49
CA ASP A 95 4.59 7.27 -3.22
C ASP A 95 4.10 6.08 -2.41
N LEU A 96 4.85 5.66 -1.39
CA LEU A 96 4.41 4.65 -0.43
C LEU A 96 4.51 5.20 0.99
N ALA A 97 3.64 4.70 1.87
CA ALA A 97 3.80 4.86 3.31
C ALA A 97 3.88 3.46 3.96
N ILE A 98 4.93 3.26 4.74
CA ILE A 98 5.18 2.04 5.49
C ILE A 98 5.02 2.36 6.96
N PHE A 99 4.15 1.62 7.63
CA PHE A 99 3.81 1.82 9.02
C PHE A 99 4.42 0.74 9.89
N GLU A 100 4.82 1.16 11.09
CA GLU A 100 5.44 0.33 12.10
C GLU A 100 4.76 0.58 13.45
N ALA A 101 4.52 -0.48 14.22
CA ALA A 101 4.06 -0.38 15.60
C ALA A 101 5.25 -0.51 16.54
N GLY A 102 5.69 0.58 17.16
CA GLY A 102 6.91 0.52 17.94
C GLY A 102 7.28 1.80 18.64
N PHE A 103 8.16 1.69 19.63
CA PHE A 103 8.84 2.84 20.21
C PHE A 103 10.22 2.45 20.73
N PRO A 104 11.31 3.14 20.32
CA PRO A 104 11.35 4.30 19.42
C PRO A 104 11.04 3.93 17.96
N ALA A 105 10.93 4.95 17.10
CA ALA A 105 10.89 4.75 15.65
C ALA A 105 12.17 4.07 15.16
N GLU A 106 12.03 3.07 14.29
CA GLU A 106 13.12 2.22 13.84
C GLU A 106 13.51 2.44 12.37
N ASP A 107 14.66 1.89 12.00
CA ASP A 107 15.10 1.87 10.61
C ASP A 107 14.74 0.54 9.97
N PHE A 108 14.56 0.54 8.66
CA PHE A 108 14.45 -0.70 7.87
C PHE A 108 15.15 -0.53 6.52
N PHE A 109 15.45 -1.65 5.86
CA PHE A 109 15.86 -1.63 4.45
C PHE A 109 14.71 -2.06 3.55
N ILE A 110 14.62 -1.43 2.39
CA ILE A 110 13.64 -1.75 1.37
C ILE A 110 14.33 -1.89 0.02
N SER A 111 13.86 -2.84 -0.78
CA SER A 111 14.04 -2.87 -2.22
C SER A 111 12.68 -2.94 -2.91
N VAL A 112 12.63 -2.48 -4.15
CA VAL A 112 11.43 -2.50 -4.96
C VAL A 112 11.68 -3.30 -6.24
N SER A 113 10.63 -3.89 -6.78
CA SER A 113 10.67 -4.58 -8.06
C SER A 113 9.90 -3.80 -9.11
N PHE A 114 10.60 -3.45 -10.19
CA PHE A 114 9.99 -2.98 -11.42
C PHE A 114 9.66 -4.24 -12.27
N PHE A 115 8.38 -4.62 -12.40
CA PHE A 115 7.79 -5.54 -13.41
C PHE A 115 7.22 -6.94 -13.05
N THR A 116 6.36 -7.35 -13.99
CA THR A 116 5.23 -8.27 -14.04
C THR A 116 5.52 -9.78 -14.10
N ASP A 117 6.79 -10.20 -14.02
CA ASP A 117 7.15 -11.62 -14.18
C ASP A 117 7.72 -12.28 -12.92
N ASN A 118 7.80 -11.55 -11.79
CA ASN A 118 8.31 -12.04 -10.50
C ASN A 118 9.74 -12.61 -10.55
N THR A 119 10.57 -12.28 -11.56
CA THR A 119 11.88 -12.95 -11.75
C THR A 119 13.11 -12.16 -11.29
N GLY A 120 12.99 -10.92 -10.78
CA GLY A 120 14.15 -10.24 -10.20
C GLY A 120 13.88 -8.93 -9.45
N TRP A 121 14.41 -8.83 -8.22
CA TRP A 121 14.54 -7.57 -7.48
C TRP A 121 15.53 -6.66 -8.19
N SER A 122 15.07 -5.49 -8.60
CA SER A 122 15.77 -4.66 -9.59
C SER A 122 16.33 -3.37 -9.03
N SER A 123 15.96 -2.98 -7.79
CA SER A 123 16.52 -1.82 -7.11
C SER A 123 17.65 -2.16 -6.13
N PRO A 124 18.58 -1.22 -5.86
CA PRO A 124 19.44 -1.31 -4.69
C PRO A 124 18.61 -1.24 -3.39
N LEU A 125 19.18 -1.75 -2.29
CA LEU A 125 18.63 -1.56 -0.96
C LEU A 125 18.75 -0.10 -0.54
N ARG A 126 17.67 0.47 -0.01
CA ARG A 126 17.61 1.80 0.59
C ARG A 126 17.21 1.69 2.05
N ARG A 127 17.83 2.51 2.90
CA ARG A 127 17.48 2.63 4.32
C ARG A 127 16.49 3.76 4.49
N TYR A 128 15.41 3.50 5.21
CA TYR A 128 14.47 4.51 5.68
C TYR A 128 14.34 4.43 7.19
N SER A 129 13.92 5.54 7.79
CA SER A 129 13.61 5.66 9.20
C SER A 129 12.13 5.98 9.33
N THR A 130 11.44 5.29 10.22
CA THR A 130 10.08 5.69 10.57
C THR A 130 10.12 6.94 11.46
N THR A 131 8.99 7.63 11.55
CA THR A 131 8.80 8.77 12.45
C THR A 131 7.45 8.65 13.11
N TYR A 132 7.38 9.00 14.39
CA TYR A 132 6.13 8.97 15.15
C TYR A 132 5.06 9.84 14.47
N THR A 133 3.90 9.23 14.22
CA THR A 133 2.76 9.89 13.55
C THR A 133 2.05 10.92 14.42
N GLY A 134 2.38 11.01 15.71
CA GLY A 134 1.79 11.95 16.66
C GLY A 134 0.65 11.34 17.48
N THR A 135 0.04 12.16 18.33
CA THR A 135 -1.03 11.70 19.23
C THR A 135 -2.21 11.12 18.46
N GLY A 136 -2.79 10.03 18.97
CA GLY A 136 -3.90 9.31 18.31
C GLY A 136 -3.46 8.30 17.25
N GLY A 137 -2.18 8.29 16.85
CA GLY A 137 -1.61 7.22 16.04
C GLY A 137 -1.11 6.09 16.93
N GLU A 138 -1.93 5.05 17.10
CA GLU A 138 -1.60 3.86 17.87
C GLU A 138 -1.88 2.60 17.06
N ALA A 139 -1.05 1.58 17.30
CA ALA A 139 -1.15 0.25 16.71
C ALA A 139 -0.95 -0.77 17.83
N SER A 140 -1.98 -1.53 18.16
CA SER A 140 -1.92 -2.55 19.22
C SER A 140 -1.37 -2.04 20.57
N GLY A 141 -1.66 -0.77 20.90
CA GLY A 141 -1.22 -0.11 22.13
C GLY A 141 0.20 0.45 22.11
N TYR A 142 0.89 0.36 20.96
CA TYR A 142 2.18 1.02 20.71
C TYR A 142 2.00 2.27 19.86
N ASN A 143 3.03 3.11 19.81
CA ASN A 143 3.06 4.25 18.92
C ASN A 143 3.06 3.78 17.46
N LEU A 144 2.23 4.41 16.64
CA LEU A 144 2.27 4.23 15.20
C LEU A 144 3.35 5.15 14.61
N ASN A 145 4.35 4.55 13.98
CA ASN A 145 5.39 5.25 13.24
C ASN A 145 5.17 5.05 11.73
N VAL A 146 5.69 5.97 10.93
CA VAL A 146 5.56 5.93 9.47
C VAL A 146 6.84 6.36 8.78
N ALA A 147 7.19 5.69 7.68
CA ALA A 147 8.17 6.14 6.71
C ALA A 147 7.48 6.41 5.37
N ALA A 148 7.67 7.62 4.83
CA ALA A 148 7.24 7.98 3.48
C ALA A 148 8.37 7.66 2.50
N ILE A 149 8.06 6.88 1.46
CA ILE A 149 9.03 6.34 0.50
C ILE A 149 8.81 7.01 -0.85
N ASP A 150 9.83 7.66 -1.39
CA ASP A 150 9.84 8.21 -2.76
C ASP A 150 10.45 7.15 -3.70
N LEU A 151 9.69 6.71 -4.70
CA LEU A 151 10.13 5.68 -5.64
C LEU A 151 11.25 6.17 -6.57
N SER A 152 11.42 7.49 -6.71
CA SER A 152 12.54 8.09 -7.43
C SER A 152 13.89 7.79 -6.75
N ASP A 153 13.92 7.53 -5.43
CA ASP A 153 15.13 7.12 -4.72
C ASP A 153 15.68 5.77 -5.21
N PHE A 154 14.82 4.95 -5.83
CA PHE A 154 15.18 3.66 -6.42
C PHE A 154 15.45 3.73 -7.92
N GLY A 155 15.29 4.91 -8.53
CA GLY A 155 15.42 5.12 -9.97
C GLY A 155 14.17 4.73 -10.77
N VAL A 156 12.99 4.64 -10.14
CA VAL A 156 11.73 4.52 -10.88
C VAL A 156 11.53 5.79 -11.69
N ALA A 157 11.16 5.68 -12.96
CA ALA A 157 10.80 6.84 -13.77
C ALA A 157 9.42 7.37 -13.35
N GLU A 158 9.20 8.69 -13.39
CA GLU A 158 7.89 9.29 -13.11
C GLU A 158 6.80 8.66 -14.02
N GLY A 159 5.66 8.33 -13.43
CA GLY A 159 4.54 7.64 -14.09
C GLY A 159 4.74 6.13 -14.30
N SER A 160 5.91 5.58 -13.96
CA SER A 160 6.12 4.12 -13.94
C SER A 160 5.61 3.53 -12.63
N PHE A 161 5.26 2.24 -12.65
CA PHE A 161 4.75 1.53 -11.48
C PHE A 161 5.72 0.46 -10.99
N ILE A 162 5.61 0.12 -9.71
CA ILE A 162 6.19 -1.09 -9.13
C ILE A 162 5.08 -2.10 -8.87
N SER A 163 5.44 -3.38 -8.92
CA SER A 163 4.51 -4.49 -8.61
C SER A 163 4.74 -5.07 -7.22
N ALA A 164 5.95 -4.93 -6.68
CA ALA A 164 6.31 -5.55 -5.41
C ALA A 164 7.32 -4.71 -4.62
N VAL A 165 7.25 -4.85 -3.31
CA VAL A 165 8.22 -4.32 -2.35
C VAL A 165 8.77 -5.46 -1.51
N LYS A 166 10.07 -5.44 -1.23
CA LYS A 166 10.70 -6.35 -0.27
C LYS A 166 11.24 -5.51 0.86
N ILE A 167 10.79 -5.83 2.07
CA ILE A 167 11.21 -5.16 3.28
C ILE A 167 12.06 -6.13 4.08
N TYR A 168 13.20 -5.64 4.50
CA TYR A 168 14.13 -6.34 5.37
C TYR A 168 14.02 -5.69 6.74
N GLY A 169 13.74 -6.52 7.74
CA GLY A 169 13.84 -6.08 9.12
C GLY A 169 15.28 -5.68 9.42
N ILE A 170 15.47 -4.54 10.06
CA ILE A 170 16.72 -4.27 10.75
C ILE A 170 16.43 -4.55 12.19
N THR A 171 17.04 -5.58 12.75
CA THR A 171 16.97 -5.70 14.20
C THR A 171 17.70 -4.50 14.79
N ALA A 172 17.02 -3.70 15.62
CA ALA A 172 17.51 -2.46 16.22
C ALA A 172 18.78 -2.71 17.04
N SER A 173 19.88 -2.84 16.32
CA SER A 173 21.20 -3.03 16.86
C SER A 173 21.67 -1.68 17.33
N TYR A 174 21.40 -1.39 18.60
CA TYR A 174 22.22 -0.48 19.39
C TYR A 174 23.69 -0.89 19.19
N SER A 175 24.40 -0.19 18.30
CA SER A 175 25.87 -0.11 18.27
C SER A 175 26.61 -1.45 18.43
N CYS A 176 26.68 -2.31 17.42
CA CYS A 176 27.60 -3.45 17.44
C CYS A 176 28.54 -3.58 16.24
N CYS A 177 28.38 -2.77 15.18
CA CYS A 177 29.37 -2.69 14.11
C CYS A 177 30.16 -1.39 14.20
N GLY A 178 31.16 -1.35 15.10
CA GLY A 178 32.24 -0.39 14.95
C GLY A 178 32.90 -0.60 13.59
N ARG A 179 32.64 0.32 12.64
CA ARG A 179 33.32 0.53 11.34
C ARG A 179 34.08 -0.71 10.84
N SER A 180 33.34 -1.69 10.28
CA SER A 180 33.98 -2.77 9.53
C SER A 180 34.66 -2.19 8.28
N THR A 181 35.96 -2.44 8.11
CA THR A 181 36.75 -2.03 6.94
C THR A 181 36.86 -3.16 5.90
N THR A 182 36.08 -4.22 6.03
CA THR A 182 36.09 -5.35 5.10
C THR A 182 34.88 -5.25 4.16
N ASN A 183 35.13 -5.30 2.85
CA ASN A 183 34.10 -5.28 1.80
C ASN A 183 33.34 -6.63 1.71
N ASP A 184 33.14 -7.30 2.84
CA ASP A 184 32.51 -8.61 2.92
C ASP A 184 31.05 -8.45 3.37
N PRO A 185 30.08 -8.60 2.45
CA PRO A 185 28.66 -8.46 2.76
C PRO A 185 28.15 -9.53 3.74
N GLU A 186 28.81 -10.68 3.82
CA GLU A 186 28.41 -11.80 4.71
C GLU A 186 28.84 -11.55 6.16
N GLN A 187 29.93 -10.80 6.38
CA GLN A 187 30.35 -10.40 7.73
C GLN A 187 29.51 -9.27 8.31
N ASN A 188 29.02 -8.35 7.48
CA ASN A 188 28.18 -7.25 7.94
C ASN A 188 26.82 -7.75 8.49
N GLN A 189 26.36 -8.91 8.04
CA GLN A 189 25.13 -9.59 8.50
C GLN A 189 25.31 -10.39 9.81
N ARG A 190 26.53 -10.76 10.21
CA ARG A 190 26.74 -11.64 11.39
C ARG A 190 26.85 -10.91 12.72
N CYS A 191 27.09 -9.60 12.73
CA CYS A 191 27.38 -8.83 13.95
C CYS A 191 26.13 -8.20 14.61
N CYS A 192 24.95 -8.31 14.02
CA CYS A 192 23.73 -7.57 14.41
C CYS A 192 22.64 -8.44 15.07
N ARG A 193 23.00 -9.50 15.81
CA ARG A 193 22.01 -10.28 16.57
C ARG A 193 21.61 -9.52 17.86
N SER A 194 20.62 -8.63 17.76
CA SER A 194 19.90 -8.06 18.91
C SER A 194 18.40 -8.31 18.76
N GLU A 195 17.65 -8.32 19.86
CA GLU A 195 16.26 -8.82 19.96
C GLU A 195 15.16 -7.77 19.63
N GLY A 196 15.48 -6.68 18.93
CA GLY A 196 14.50 -5.65 18.57
C GLY A 196 14.06 -5.78 17.12
N GLY A 197 12.98 -6.51 16.85
CA GLY A 197 12.47 -6.69 15.49
C GLY A 197 11.59 -5.52 15.03
N THR A 198 11.65 -5.17 13.74
CA THR A 198 10.73 -4.20 13.12
C THR A 198 9.33 -4.82 13.02
N ASP A 199 8.33 -4.25 13.71
CA ASP A 199 6.92 -4.67 13.63
C ASP A 199 6.20 -3.84 12.57
N LEU A 200 6.17 -4.35 11.34
CA LEU A 200 5.53 -3.69 10.21
C LEU A 200 4.04 -3.98 10.22
N VAL A 201 3.20 -2.94 10.20
CA VAL A 201 1.74 -3.08 10.37
C VAL A 201 0.90 -2.65 9.17
N ALA A 202 1.44 -1.86 8.24
CA ALA A 202 0.75 -1.54 6.98
C ALA A 202 1.73 -1.04 5.91
N ILE A 203 1.44 -1.34 4.64
CA ILE A 203 2.15 -0.79 3.49
C ILE A 203 1.12 -0.33 2.46
N GLY A 204 1.03 0.98 2.25
CA GLY A 204 0.05 1.60 1.35
C GLY A 204 0.71 2.43 0.26
N ALA A 205 0.17 2.37 -0.95
CA ALA A 205 0.52 3.23 -2.07
C ALA A 205 -0.30 4.53 -2.04
N MET A 206 0.37 5.67 -1.98
CA MET A 206 -0.26 6.99 -2.01
C MET A 206 -0.65 7.42 -3.44
N ASN A 207 0.04 6.87 -4.43
CA ASN A 207 -0.24 7.09 -5.85
C ASN A 207 -0.67 5.75 -6.48
N ASN A 208 -1.98 5.48 -6.57
CA ASN A 208 -2.49 4.27 -7.21
C ASN A 208 -2.80 4.52 -8.69
N GLY A 209 -2.17 3.74 -9.57
CA GLY A 209 -2.16 3.98 -11.02
C GLY A 209 -3.39 3.53 -11.78
N VAL A 210 -4.29 2.79 -11.14
CA VAL A 210 -5.50 2.29 -11.78
C VAL A 210 -6.67 3.07 -11.17
N PRO A 211 -7.35 3.94 -11.93
CA PRO A 211 -8.67 4.39 -11.51
C PRO A 211 -9.51 3.13 -11.40
N VAL A 212 -9.92 2.76 -10.18
CA VAL A 212 -10.87 1.66 -9.98
C VAL A 212 -12.02 1.91 -10.95
N PRO A 213 -12.26 1.05 -11.96
CA PRO A 213 -13.39 1.22 -12.84
C PRO A 213 -14.63 1.20 -11.98
N GLU A 214 -15.21 2.37 -11.71
CA GLU A 214 -16.40 2.41 -10.86
C GLU A 214 -17.43 1.49 -11.51
N PRO A 215 -17.91 0.45 -10.81
CA PRO A 215 -18.88 -0.49 -11.37
C PRO A 215 -20.13 0.24 -11.88
N ALA A 216 -20.43 1.40 -11.28
CA ALA A 216 -21.53 2.28 -11.68
C ALA A 216 -21.26 3.07 -12.97
N THR A 217 -20.02 3.47 -13.26
CA THR A 217 -19.71 4.30 -14.44
C THR A 217 -19.88 3.50 -15.74
N PHE A 218 -19.46 2.23 -15.77
CA PHE A 218 -19.72 1.34 -16.91
C PHE A 218 -21.22 1.02 -17.06
N LEU A 219 -21.93 0.86 -15.95
CA LEU A 219 -23.38 0.66 -15.96
C LEU A 219 -24.12 1.90 -16.48
N LEU A 220 -23.67 3.10 -16.12
CA LEU A 220 -24.25 4.37 -16.53
C LEU A 220 -23.99 4.66 -18.02
N ILE A 221 -22.76 4.41 -18.49
CA ILE A 221 -22.42 4.54 -19.91
C ILE A 221 -23.18 3.50 -20.75
N GLY A 222 -23.20 2.24 -20.29
CA GLY A 222 -23.94 1.16 -20.94
C GLY A 222 -25.44 1.44 -21.02
N SER A 223 -26.06 1.88 -19.93
CA SER A 223 -27.48 2.23 -19.91
C SER A 223 -27.80 3.50 -20.72
N GLY A 224 -26.91 4.49 -20.72
CA GLY A 224 -27.03 5.69 -21.56
C GLY A 224 -26.99 5.38 -23.06
N LEU A 225 -26.08 4.50 -23.49
CA LEU A 225 -25.98 4.07 -24.89
C LEU A 225 -27.18 3.23 -25.34
N VAL A 226 -27.67 2.34 -24.49
CA VAL A 226 -28.89 1.57 -24.74
C VAL A 226 -30.10 2.51 -24.86
N GLY A 227 -30.23 3.49 -23.96
CA GLY A 227 -31.27 4.52 -24.01
C GLY A 227 -31.24 5.34 -25.30
N LEU A 228 -30.05 5.77 -25.75
CA LEU A 228 -29.86 6.49 -27.02
C LEU A 228 -30.20 5.62 -28.24
N GLY A 229 -29.86 4.33 -28.21
CA GLY A 229 -30.23 3.36 -29.26
C GLY A 229 -31.74 3.23 -29.43
N PHE A 230 -32.48 3.15 -28.33
CA PHE A 230 -33.95 3.10 -28.36
C PHE A 230 -34.58 4.42 -28.86
N MET A 231 -33.99 5.58 -28.54
CA MET A 231 -34.48 6.86 -29.05
C MET A 231 -34.26 7.01 -30.56
N ARG A 232 -33.14 6.51 -31.09
CA ARG A 232 -32.81 6.64 -32.53
C ARG A 232 -33.73 5.80 -33.44
N GLY A 233 -34.31 4.71 -32.93
CA GLY A 233 -35.27 3.88 -33.66
C GLY A 233 -36.64 4.54 -33.89
N LYS A 234 -37.00 5.56 -33.09
CA LYS A 234 -38.32 6.22 -33.15
C LYS A 234 -38.40 7.42 -34.11
N PHE A 235 -37.28 7.93 -34.61
CA PHE A 235 -37.23 9.12 -35.50
C PHE A 235 -37.12 8.78 -37.00
N LYS A 236 -37.32 7.52 -37.40
CA LYS A 236 -37.35 7.10 -38.82
C LYS A 236 -38.78 6.95 -39.38
N GLY A 237 -39.72 7.77 -38.91
CA GLY A 237 -41.10 7.85 -39.41
C GLY A 237 -41.38 9.22 -39.99
#